data_AF-A0A7S2VSU6-F1
#
_entry.id   AF-A0A7S2VSU6-F1
#
_cell.length_a   1.000
_cell.length_b   1.000
_cell.length_c   1.000
_cell.angle_alpha   90.00
_cell.angle_beta   90.00
_cell.angle_gamma   90.00
#
_symmetry.space_group_name_H-M   'P 1'
#
loop_
_entity.id
_entity.type
_entity.pdbx_description
1 polymer ?
#
loop_
_entity_poly.entity_id
_entity_poly.type
_entity_poly.pdbx_seq_one_letter_code
_entity_poly.pdbx_strand_id
1 'polypeptide(L)'
;TVLAQLIGDFAAAVAPHRFESKYLLVPSRPGSHPRVDERFPLKHALLVDTTAFDLSGRVCNKIGVSFTAFKLQAEKCSRPAGSCLSDQAEDLHQEDDERVRRGERPRYLVSGFCGGAIELGAQQDG
;
A
#
# COMPACT_ATOMS: atom_id res chain seq x y z
N THR A 1 -5.38 -45.52 17.86
CA THR A 1 -5.02 -44.18 18.34
C THR A 1 -3.81 -43.71 17.57
N VAL A 2 -3.89 -42.56 16.90
CA VAL A 2 -2.75 -41.97 16.19
C VAL A 2 -2.25 -40.80 17.05
N LEU A 3 -0.94 -40.74 17.28
CA LEU A 3 -0.29 -39.62 17.93
C LEU A 3 0.54 -38.87 16.88
N ALA A 4 0.28 -37.57 16.72
CA ALA A 4 1.04 -36.68 15.86
C ALA A 4 1.45 -35.43 16.64
N GLN A 5 2.70 -35.00 16.48
CA GLN A 5 3.27 -33.84 17.17
C GLN A 5 4.12 -33.02 16.19
N LEU A 6 3.79 -31.73 16.03
CA LEU A 6 4.60 -30.77 15.29
C LEU A 6 5.75 -30.30 16.18
N ILE A 7 6.99 -30.59 15.79
CA ILE A 7 8.21 -30.19 16.52
C ILE A 7 8.69 -28.79 16.09
N GLY A 8 8.52 -28.45 14.82
CA GLY A 8 8.89 -27.15 14.25
C GLY A 8 9.24 -27.24 12.77
N ASP A 9 9.71 -26.13 12.22
CA ASP A 9 10.08 -25.99 10.81
C ASP A 9 11.61 -25.95 10.64
N PHE A 10 12.08 -26.41 9.48
CA PHE A 10 13.47 -26.24 9.07
C PHE A 10 13.75 -24.80 8.62
N ALA A 11 15.00 -24.36 8.72
CA ALA A 11 15.40 -23.04 8.26
C ALA A 11 15.19 -22.88 6.74
N ALA A 12 14.56 -21.78 6.33
CA ALA A 12 14.37 -21.45 4.92
C ALA A 12 15.68 -20.96 4.28
N ALA A 13 15.85 -21.24 2.98
CA ALA A 13 17.00 -20.77 2.20
C ALA A 13 16.98 -19.24 1.99
N VAL A 14 15.80 -18.62 2.02
CA VAL A 14 15.60 -17.19 1.83
C VAL A 14 14.82 -16.63 3.02
N ALA A 15 15.30 -15.53 3.58
CA ALA A 15 14.59 -14.84 4.64
C ALA A 15 13.28 -14.25 4.09
N PRO A 16 12.16 -14.38 4.81
CA PRO A 16 10.90 -13.79 4.38
C PRO A 16 11.01 -12.26 4.34
N HIS A 17 10.18 -11.65 3.50
CA HIS A 17 10.03 -10.20 3.49
C HIS A 17 9.55 -9.70 4.86
N ARG A 18 10.15 -8.59 5.30
CA ARG A 18 9.84 -7.90 6.55
C ARG A 18 8.99 -6.67 6.24
N PHE A 19 7.82 -6.60 6.86
CA PHE A 19 6.81 -5.56 6.61
C PHE A 19 6.41 -4.80 7.87
N GLU A 20 7.16 -4.95 8.96
CA GLU A 20 6.89 -4.35 10.27
C GLU A 20 6.85 -2.82 10.23
N SER A 21 7.58 -2.20 9.30
CA SER A 21 7.60 -0.74 9.10
C SER A 21 6.59 -0.24 8.07
N LYS A 22 5.66 -1.09 7.59
CA LYS A 22 4.72 -0.75 6.52
C LYS A 22 3.27 -0.85 6.96
N TYR A 23 2.43 0.00 6.37
CA TYR A 23 0.99 -0.13 6.41
C TYR A 23 0.44 -0.69 5.10
N LEU A 24 -0.61 -1.50 5.22
CA LEU A 24 -1.38 -2.03 4.12
C LEU A 24 -2.61 -1.15 3.89
N LEU A 25 -2.74 -0.59 2.70
CA LEU A 25 -3.85 0.26 2.29
C LEU A 25 -4.74 -0.53 1.34
N VAL A 26 -5.90 -0.94 1.83
CA VAL A 26 -6.90 -1.68 1.06
C VAL A 26 -8.03 -0.73 0.67
N PRO A 27 -8.32 -0.55 -0.63
CA PRO A 27 -9.51 0.18 -1.05
C PRO A 27 -10.77 -0.47 -0.46
N SER A 28 -11.58 0.32 0.24
CA SER A 28 -12.71 -0.21 1.02
C SER A 28 -14.07 0.30 0.57
N ARG A 29 -14.15 1.52 0.03
CA ARG A 29 -15.43 2.16 -0.35
C ARG A 29 -15.28 3.16 -1.51
N PRO A 30 -16.37 3.40 -2.27
CA PRO A 30 -17.60 2.61 -2.28
C PRO A 30 -17.38 1.24 -2.94
N GLY A 31 -18.18 0.22 -2.60
CA GLY A 31 -18.05 -1.12 -3.19
C GLY A 31 -18.32 -1.20 -4.69
N SER A 32 -18.94 -0.17 -5.26
CA SER A 32 -19.12 -0.03 -6.72
C SER A 32 -17.87 0.45 -7.45
N HIS A 33 -16.85 0.92 -6.72
CA HIS A 33 -15.64 1.44 -7.34
C HIS A 33 -14.77 0.29 -7.87
N PRO A 34 -14.23 0.36 -9.10
CA PRO A 34 -13.48 -0.75 -9.71
C PRO A 34 -12.25 -1.23 -8.91
N ARG A 35 -11.67 -0.35 -8.08
CA ARG A 35 -10.53 -0.69 -7.20
C ARG A 35 -10.94 -1.40 -5.90
N VAL A 36 -12.23 -1.43 -5.56
CA VAL A 36 -12.74 -2.16 -4.39
C VAL A 36 -13.18 -3.54 -4.86
N ASP A 37 -12.38 -4.55 -4.56
CA ASP A 37 -12.63 -5.94 -4.94
C ASP A 37 -12.66 -6.80 -3.66
N GLU A 38 -13.86 -7.19 -3.23
CA GLU A 38 -14.04 -8.00 -2.02
C GLU A 38 -13.48 -9.43 -2.17
N ARG A 39 -13.38 -9.93 -3.41
CA ARG A 39 -12.80 -11.26 -3.70
C ARG A 39 -11.29 -11.19 -3.71
N PHE A 40 -10.73 -10.11 -4.23
CA PHE A 40 -9.29 -9.89 -4.36
C PHE A 40 -8.84 -8.55 -3.75
N PRO A 41 -8.93 -8.39 -2.42
CA PRO A 41 -8.69 -7.11 -1.75
C PRO A 41 -7.26 -6.58 -1.92
N LEU A 42 -6.30 -7.46 -2.21
CA LEU A 42 -4.90 -7.07 -2.41
C LEU A 42 -4.61 -6.57 -3.83
N LYS A 43 -5.52 -6.78 -4.79
CA LYS A 43 -5.32 -6.46 -6.22
C LYS A 43 -4.90 -5.01 -6.46
N HIS A 44 -5.52 -4.10 -5.73
CA HIS A 44 -5.28 -2.66 -5.81
C HIS A 44 -4.73 -2.09 -4.48
N ALA A 45 -4.25 -2.98 -3.60
CA ALA A 45 -3.73 -2.57 -2.31
C ALA A 45 -2.29 -2.05 -2.45
N LEU A 46 -1.96 -1.11 -1.57
CA LEU A 46 -0.61 -0.54 -1.46
C LEU A 46 0.03 -0.97 -0.15
N LEU A 47 1.34 -1.19 -0.18
CA LEU A 47 2.19 -1.47 0.97
C LEU A 47 3.20 -0.34 1.11
N VAL A 48 2.93 0.58 2.03
CA VAL A 48 3.62 1.87 2.12
C VAL A 48 4.34 2.00 3.45
N ASP A 49 5.53 2.60 3.44
CA ASP A 49 6.27 2.82 4.67
C ASP A 49 5.51 3.73 5.65
N THR A 50 5.53 3.38 6.93
CA THR A 50 4.85 4.11 8.01
C THR A 50 5.26 5.58 8.09
N THR A 51 6.46 5.94 7.63
CA THR A 51 6.92 7.33 7.56
C THR A 51 6.17 8.18 6.52
N ALA A 52 5.45 7.57 5.58
CA ALA A 52 4.61 8.28 4.61
C ALA A 52 3.28 8.77 5.21
N PHE A 53 2.97 8.39 6.44
CA PHE A 53 1.69 8.67 7.09
C PHE A 53 1.80 9.77 8.13
N ASP A 54 0.70 10.48 8.32
CA ASP A 54 0.44 11.23 9.53
C ASP A 54 -1.00 10.98 9.99
N LEU A 55 -1.15 10.11 10.99
CA LEU A 55 -2.45 9.76 11.54
C LEU A 55 -3.07 10.88 12.39
N SER A 56 -2.31 11.94 12.69
CA SER A 56 -2.83 13.11 13.41
C SER A 56 -3.52 14.13 12.48
N GLY A 57 -3.26 14.07 11.17
CA GLY A 57 -3.78 15.00 10.17
C GLY A 57 -3.25 16.43 10.28
N ARG A 58 -2.06 16.60 10.87
CA ARG A 58 -1.39 17.89 11.14
C ARG A 58 -0.17 18.13 10.26
N VAL A 59 0.28 17.12 9.52
CA VAL A 59 1.44 17.19 8.63
C VAL A 59 0.97 17.20 7.17
N CYS A 60 1.41 18.20 6.43
CA CYS A 60 1.20 18.30 4.98
C CYS A 60 1.94 17.19 4.22
N ASN A 61 1.46 16.87 3.03
CA ASN A 61 2.14 15.97 2.10
C ASN A 61 2.43 14.59 2.71
N LYS A 62 1.45 14.08 3.46
CA LYS A 62 1.46 12.75 4.08
C LYS A 62 0.08 12.13 3.93
N ILE A 63 0.02 10.81 3.85
CA ILE A 63 -1.25 10.09 3.85
C ILE A 63 -1.90 10.29 5.22
N GLY A 64 -3.13 10.79 5.22
CA GLY A 64 -3.86 11.15 6.44
C GLY A 64 -3.88 12.66 6.72
N VAL A 65 -3.28 13.49 5.86
CA VAL A 65 -3.40 14.95 5.93
C VAL A 65 -4.86 15.36 6.06
N SER A 66 -5.14 16.33 6.94
CA SER A 66 -6.50 16.78 7.23
C SER A 66 -6.58 18.31 7.29
N PHE A 67 -7.76 18.79 7.66
CA PHE A 67 -8.11 20.21 7.68
C PHE A 67 -7.12 21.06 8.48
N THR A 68 -6.63 20.55 9.62
CA THR A 68 -5.67 21.28 10.46
C THR A 68 -4.38 21.58 9.72
N ALA A 69 -3.74 20.58 9.11
CA ALA A 69 -2.54 20.77 8.29
C ALA A 69 -2.79 21.75 7.14
N PHE A 70 -3.86 21.52 6.38
CA PHE A 70 -4.18 22.30 5.19
C PHE A 70 -4.47 23.77 5.50
N LYS A 71 -5.24 24.05 6.56
CA LYS A 71 -5.63 25.41 6.95
C LYS A 71 -4.49 26.20 7.58
N LEU A 72 -3.61 25.54 8.34
CA LEU A 72 -2.54 26.17 9.09
C LEU A 72 -1.19 26.17 8.36
N GLN A 73 -1.16 25.78 7.08
CA GLN A 73 0.07 25.84 6.30
C GLN A 73 0.60 27.28 6.21
N ALA A 74 1.92 27.42 6.34
CA ALA A 74 2.60 28.70 6.20
C ALA A 74 2.42 29.25 4.77
N GLU A 75 2.31 30.58 4.64
CA GLU A 75 2.24 31.24 3.33
C GLU A 75 1.08 30.73 2.43
N LYS A 76 -0.02 30.27 3.04
CA LYS A 76 -1.12 29.60 2.32
C LYS A 76 -1.67 30.36 1.10
N CYS A 77 -1.69 31.70 1.14
CA CYS A 77 -2.25 32.54 0.08
C CYS A 77 -1.28 32.77 -1.08
N SER A 78 0.02 32.57 -0.86
CA SER A 78 1.07 32.70 -1.88
C SER A 78 1.52 31.35 -2.43
N ARG A 79 1.11 30.24 -1.81
CA ARG A 79 1.38 28.89 -2.29
C ARG A 79 0.51 28.50 -3.49
N PRO A 80 1.00 27.64 -4.39
CA PRO A 80 0.20 27.08 -5.47
C PRO A 80 -1.04 26.34 -4.95
N ALA A 81 -2.08 26.32 -5.79
CA ALA A 81 -3.25 25.49 -5.56
C ALA A 81 -2.86 24.01 -5.42
N GLY A 82 -3.51 23.30 -4.48
CA GLY A 82 -3.18 21.90 -4.17
C GLY A 82 -1.97 21.70 -3.26
N SER A 83 -1.27 22.76 -2.86
CA SER A 83 -0.23 22.66 -1.83
C SER A 83 -0.76 22.01 -0.55
N CYS A 84 0.11 21.25 0.15
CA CYS A 84 -0.19 20.42 1.32
C CYS A 84 -0.90 19.08 1.02
N LEU A 85 -1.30 18.83 -0.23
CA LEU A 85 -2.10 17.67 -0.62
C LEU A 85 -1.37 16.70 -1.57
N SER A 86 -0.04 16.71 -1.62
CA SER A 86 0.74 15.72 -2.39
C SER A 86 1.01 14.45 -1.57
N ASP A 87 1.58 13.43 -2.21
CA ASP A 87 2.02 12.18 -1.56
C ASP A 87 0.86 11.43 -0.88
N GLN A 88 -0.30 11.48 -1.53
CA GLN A 88 -1.51 10.79 -1.12
C GLN A 88 -1.57 9.39 -1.73
N ALA A 89 -2.47 8.54 -1.23
CA ALA A 89 -2.62 7.16 -1.72
C ALA A 89 -2.88 7.10 -3.24
N GLU A 90 -3.61 8.07 -3.80
CA GLU A 90 -3.84 8.16 -5.24
C GLU A 90 -2.56 8.47 -6.02
N ASP A 91 -1.73 9.40 -5.52
CA ASP A 91 -0.47 9.77 -6.17
C ASP A 91 0.47 8.56 -6.26
N LEU A 92 0.57 7.79 -5.18
CA LEU A 92 1.38 6.57 -5.13
C LEU A 92 0.84 5.49 -6.07
N HIS A 93 -0.49 5.34 -6.13
CA HIS A 93 -1.13 4.39 -7.04
C HIS A 93 -0.88 4.76 -8.50
N GLN A 94 -1.00 6.05 -8.86
CA GLN A 94 -0.75 6.53 -10.22
C GLN A 94 0.72 6.37 -10.62
N GLU A 95 1.66 6.65 -9.70
CA GLU A 95 3.09 6.39 -9.96
C GLU A 95 3.30 4.92 -10.36
N ASP A 96 2.68 4.00 -9.64
CA ASP A 96 2.80 2.57 -9.91
C ASP A 96 2.06 2.12 -11.18
N ASP A 97 0.89 2.69 -11.47
CA ASP A 97 0.18 2.45 -12.74
C ASP A 97 1.09 2.82 -13.93
N GLU A 98 1.79 3.95 -13.85
CA GLU A 98 2.74 4.37 -14.87
C GLU A 98 3.96 3.45 -14.96
N ARG A 99 4.50 3.02 -13.81
CA ARG A 99 5.61 2.04 -13.75
C ARG A 99 5.23 0.75 -14.45
N VAL A 100 4.09 0.18 -14.09
CA VAL A 100 3.57 -1.05 -14.68
C VAL A 100 3.37 -0.88 -16.19
N ARG A 101 2.84 0.27 -16.64
CA ARG A 101 2.69 0.57 -18.07
C ARG A 101 4.03 0.60 -18.81
N ARG A 102 5.12 0.97 -18.13
CA ARG A 102 6.49 0.93 -18.67
C ARG A 102 7.17 -0.44 -18.52
N GLY A 103 6.48 -1.45 -17.99
CA GLY A 103 7.07 -2.76 -17.68
C GLY A 103 8.02 -2.73 -16.49
N GLU A 104 7.98 -1.68 -15.67
CA GLU A 104 8.75 -1.57 -14.44
C GLU A 104 8.01 -2.22 -13.28
N ARG A 105 8.77 -2.74 -12.30
CA ARG A 105 8.22 -3.23 -11.05
C ARG A 105 7.57 -2.06 -10.27
N PRO A 106 6.32 -2.21 -9.79
CA PRO A 106 5.70 -1.20 -8.94
C PRO A 106 6.41 -1.12 -7.58
N ARG A 107 6.37 0.05 -6.95
CA ARG A 107 7.04 0.37 -5.68
C ARG A 107 6.15 0.15 -4.46
N TYR A 108 4.84 0.33 -4.61
CA TYR A 108 3.86 0.36 -3.53
C TYR A 108 2.78 -0.70 -3.71
N LEU A 109 2.31 -1.01 -4.92
CA LEU A 109 1.34 -2.08 -5.16
C LEU A 109 1.85 -3.39 -4.57
N VAL A 110 0.97 -4.10 -3.86
CA VAL A 110 1.29 -5.39 -3.21
C VAL A 110 1.84 -6.41 -4.23
N SER A 111 1.34 -6.38 -5.46
CA SER A 111 1.83 -7.22 -6.57
C SER A 111 3.33 -7.08 -6.81
N GLY A 112 3.90 -5.91 -6.54
CA GLY A 112 5.33 -5.65 -6.61
C GLY A 112 6.13 -6.48 -5.62
N PHE A 113 5.58 -6.87 -4.48
CA PHE A 113 6.28 -7.66 -3.46
C PHE A 113 6.10 -9.17 -3.63
N CYS A 114 5.13 -9.58 -4.44
CA CYS A 114 4.71 -10.97 -4.60
C CYS A 114 5.00 -11.54 -6.00
N GLY A 115 5.94 -10.93 -6.75
CA GLY A 115 6.27 -11.40 -8.11
C GLY A 115 5.11 -11.31 -9.10
N GLY A 116 4.18 -10.37 -8.88
CA GLY A 116 2.95 -10.22 -9.67
C GLY A 116 1.76 -11.05 -9.19
N ALA A 117 1.95 -11.99 -8.27
CA ALA A 117 0.84 -12.74 -7.68
C ALA A 117 0.06 -11.84 -6.69
N ILE A 118 -1.25 -11.73 -6.87
CA ILE A 118 -2.13 -10.95 -5.99
C ILE A 118 -3.28 -11.79 -5.42
N GLU A 119 -3.26 -13.08 -5.73
CA GLU A 119 -4.16 -14.10 -5.17
C GLU A 119 -3.40 -14.87 -4.10
N LEU A 120 -3.94 -14.91 -2.89
CA LEU A 120 -3.44 -15.81 -1.84
C LEU A 120 -3.93 -17.22 -2.17
N GLY A 121 -3.01 -18.10 -2.61
CA GLY A 121 -3.32 -19.51 -2.87
C GLY A 121 -3.52 -19.90 -4.35
N ALA A 122 -3.24 -19.01 -5.31
CA ALA A 122 -3.14 -19.42 -6.70
C ALA A 122 -1.79 -20.10 -6.94
N GLN A 123 -1.79 -21.42 -6.87
CA GLN A 123 -0.67 -22.20 -7.35
C GLN A 123 -0.57 -22.02 -8.86
N GLN A 124 0.56 -21.49 -9.33
CA GLN A 124 0.89 -21.54 -10.75
C GLN A 124 1.32 -22.98 -11.05
N ASP A 125 0.36 -23.82 -11.42
CA ASP A 125 0.64 -25.12 -12.00
C ASP A 125 1.12 -24.88 -13.45
N GLY A 126 2.38 -25.22 -13.70
CA GLY A 126 2.97 -25.36 -15.03
C GLY A 126 2.85 -26.78 -15.56
#